data_AF-A0A952FE71-F1
#
_entry.id   AF-A0A952FE71-F1
#
_cell.length_a   1.000
_cell.length_b   1.000
_cell.length_c   1.000
_cell.angle_alpha   90.00
_cell.angle_beta   90.00
_cell.angle_gamma   90.00
#
_symmetry.space_group_name_H-M   'P 1'
#
loop_
_entity.id
_entity.type
_entity.pdbx_description
1 polymer ?
#
loop_
_entity_poly.entity_id
_entity_poly.type
_entity_poly.pdbx_seq_one_letter_code
_entity_poly.pdbx_strand_id
1 'polypeptide(L)'
;TCRPYLTHAIEGCIQGAQRGGVGLVSYFRKEGRALGEVTKFLVYNARKRQVGGDTAEQYLNRTECVAGVQDMRFQELMPDVLNWLGIRKIHRLVSMSNMKYDAITRAGIEVVQRVNIPDHMIPADAQVEMDAKMAAGYFTPGAVPDAEELKKAKGRGLDV
;
A
#
# COMPACT_ATOMS: atom_id res chain seq x y z
N THR A 1 0.78 -7.85 -2.27
CA THR A 1 0.34 -7.16 -1.04
C THR A 1 -1.15 -6.82 -0.96
N CYS A 2 -1.83 -6.32 -2.02
CA CYS A 2 -3.17 -5.71 -1.90
C CYS A 2 -4.26 -6.55 -1.22
N ARG A 3 -4.35 -7.86 -1.53
CA ARG A 3 -5.37 -8.75 -0.97
C ARG A 3 -5.30 -8.83 0.57
N PRO A 4 -4.15 -9.18 1.19
CA PRO A 4 -4.00 -9.14 2.64
C PRO A 4 -4.42 -7.83 3.32
N TYR A 5 -4.06 -6.68 2.74
CA TYR A 5 -4.45 -5.37 3.29
C TYR A 5 -5.97 -5.18 3.28
N LEU A 6 -6.65 -5.56 2.19
CA LEU A 6 -8.10 -5.46 2.10
C LEU A 6 -8.78 -6.38 3.11
N THR A 7 -8.35 -7.63 3.19
CA THR A 7 -8.89 -8.61 4.15
C THR A 7 -8.73 -8.12 5.59
N HIS A 8 -7.53 -7.62 5.96
CA HIS A 8 -7.28 -7.07 7.29
C HIS A 8 -8.15 -5.83 7.59
N ALA A 9 -8.34 -4.95 6.62
CA ALA A 9 -9.22 -3.78 6.77
C ALA A 9 -10.69 -4.19 6.97
N ILE A 10 -11.18 -5.17 6.22
CA ILE A 10 -12.54 -5.72 6.37
C ILE A 10 -12.71 -6.34 7.77
N GLU A 11 -11.74 -7.15 8.22
CA GLU A 11 -11.75 -7.74 9.55
C GLU A 11 -11.77 -6.66 10.65
N GLY A 12 -10.91 -5.65 10.54
CA GLY A 12 -10.89 -4.51 11.47
C GLY A 12 -12.21 -3.76 11.52
N CYS A 13 -12.89 -3.61 10.39
CA CYS A 13 -14.22 -3.00 10.30
C CYS A 13 -15.29 -3.86 10.98
N ILE A 14 -15.29 -5.18 10.74
CA ILE A 14 -16.22 -6.13 11.37
C ILE A 14 -16.05 -6.11 12.89
N GLN A 15 -14.81 -6.22 13.38
CA GLN A 15 -14.53 -6.14 14.81
C GLN A 15 -14.94 -4.79 15.41
N GLY A 16 -14.80 -3.70 14.65
CA GLY A 16 -15.27 -2.37 15.04
C GLY A 16 -16.79 -2.35 15.24
N ALA A 17 -17.54 -2.91 14.29
CA ALA A 17 -19.00 -3.02 14.38
C ALA A 17 -19.46 -3.92 15.52
N GLN A 18 -18.80 -5.07 15.73
CA GLN A 18 -19.10 -6.01 16.82
C GLN A 18 -18.91 -5.39 18.22
N ARG A 19 -18.03 -4.39 18.35
CA ARG A 19 -17.83 -3.62 19.59
C ARG A 19 -18.82 -2.45 19.76
N GLY A 20 -19.87 -2.39 18.95
CA GLY A 20 -20.87 -1.32 18.97
C GLY A 20 -20.45 -0.05 18.21
N GLY A 21 -19.36 -0.10 17.44
CA GLY A 21 -18.91 1.00 16.59
C GLY A 21 -19.41 0.89 15.15
N VAL A 22 -18.75 1.62 14.25
CA VAL A 22 -18.99 1.57 12.79
C VAL A 22 -17.69 1.23 12.08
N GLY A 23 -17.74 0.24 11.20
CA GLY A 23 -16.66 -0.09 10.27
C GLY A 23 -16.97 0.47 8.88
N LEU A 24 -15.99 1.10 8.23
CA LEU A 24 -16.11 1.63 6.87
C LEU A 24 -14.91 1.23 6.03
N VAL A 25 -15.19 0.64 4.86
CA VAL A 25 -14.19 0.39 3.82
C VAL A 25 -14.54 1.22 2.59
N SER A 26 -13.64 2.13 2.20
CA SER A 26 -13.74 2.82 0.91
C SER A 26 -12.90 2.12 -0.15
N TYR A 27 -13.57 1.53 -1.15
CA TYR A 27 -12.94 0.73 -2.19
C TYR A 27 -12.73 1.54 -3.48
N PHE A 28 -11.54 2.13 -3.61
CA PHE A 28 -11.18 2.89 -4.82
C PHE A 28 -10.77 1.96 -5.95
N ARG A 29 -11.52 2.01 -7.07
CA ARG A 29 -11.23 1.25 -8.30
C ARG A 29 -10.07 1.86 -9.11
N LYS A 30 -8.91 2.04 -8.47
CA LYS A 30 -7.68 2.63 -9.02
C LYS A 30 -6.58 1.58 -9.15
N GLU A 31 -6.84 0.53 -9.94
CA GLU A 31 -5.95 -0.63 -10.08
C GLU A 31 -4.56 -0.25 -10.58
N GLY A 32 -3.52 -0.94 -10.11
CA GLY A 32 -2.16 -0.74 -10.58
C GLY A 32 -1.63 0.68 -10.40
N ARG A 33 -1.97 1.38 -9.29
CA ARG A 33 -1.67 2.81 -9.12
C ARG A 33 -2.33 3.71 -10.17
N ALA A 34 -3.58 3.38 -10.52
CA ALA A 34 -4.34 4.00 -11.61
C ALA A 34 -3.72 3.82 -13.02
N LEU A 35 -2.77 2.90 -13.19
CA LEU A 35 -2.21 2.51 -14.48
C LEU A 35 -3.01 1.41 -15.19
N GLY A 36 -3.95 0.79 -14.48
CA GLY A 36 -4.74 -0.32 -14.98
C GLY A 36 -4.08 -1.69 -14.81
N GLU A 37 -4.87 -2.74 -15.06
CA GLU A 37 -4.49 -4.13 -14.83
C GLU A 37 -3.42 -4.62 -15.82
N VAL A 38 -3.53 -4.26 -17.10
CA VAL A 38 -2.59 -4.67 -18.15
C VAL A 38 -1.17 -4.17 -17.83
N THR A 39 -1.04 -2.88 -17.53
CA THR A 39 0.25 -2.27 -17.16
C THR A 39 0.83 -2.93 -15.91
N LYS A 40 -0.01 -3.22 -14.90
CA LYS A 40 0.41 -3.94 -13.70
C LYS A 40 0.97 -5.34 -14.02
N PHE A 41 0.33 -6.09 -14.92
CA PHE A 41 0.85 -7.39 -15.36
C PHE A 41 2.19 -7.26 -16.09
N LEU A 42 2.35 -6.26 -16.96
CA LEU A 42 3.61 -5.99 -17.64
C LEU A 42 4.73 -5.68 -16.64
N VAL A 43 4.47 -4.81 -15.64
CA VAL A 43 5.44 -4.51 -14.57
C VAL A 43 5.80 -5.76 -13.77
N TYR A 44 4.82 -6.60 -13.42
CA TYR A 44 5.07 -7.85 -12.69
C TYR A 44 5.93 -8.83 -13.50
N ASN A 45 5.68 -8.94 -14.80
CA ASN A 45 6.46 -9.78 -15.70
C ASN A 45 7.87 -9.24 -15.93
N ALA A 46 8.03 -7.92 -16.05
CA ALA A 46 9.33 -7.28 -16.16
C ALA A 46 10.17 -7.51 -14.90
N ARG A 47 9.57 -7.39 -13.71
CA ARG A 47 10.25 -7.65 -12.43
C ARG A 47 10.70 -9.11 -12.28
N LYS A 48 9.86 -10.08 -12.66
CA LYS A 48 10.24 -11.50 -12.65
C LYS A 48 11.43 -11.82 -13.56
N ARG A 49 11.58 -11.08 -14.67
CA ARG A 49 12.65 -11.25 -15.67
C ARG A 49 13.83 -10.31 -15.45
N GLN A 50 13.87 -9.61 -14.32
CA GLN A 50 14.92 -8.66 -14.01
C GLN A 50 16.26 -9.38 -13.83
N VAL A 51 17.25 -9.00 -14.65
CA VAL A 51 18.63 -9.43 -14.45
C VAL A 51 19.10 -8.90 -13.09
N GLY A 52 19.65 -9.80 -12.26
CA GLY A 52 20.00 -9.49 -10.86
C GLY A 52 18.87 -9.74 -9.85
N GLY A 53 17.72 -10.26 -10.28
CA GLY A 53 16.59 -10.61 -9.42
C GLY A 53 15.74 -9.40 -9.00
N ASP A 54 14.58 -9.65 -8.39
CA ASP A 54 13.63 -8.62 -7.97
C ASP A 54 14.10 -7.97 -6.65
N THR A 55 14.51 -6.69 -6.73
CA THR A 55 15.06 -5.88 -5.63
C THR A 55 14.16 -4.68 -5.31
N ALA A 56 14.23 -4.18 -4.08
CA ALA A 56 13.40 -3.06 -3.64
C ALA A 56 13.86 -1.73 -4.25
N GLU A 57 15.17 -1.57 -4.45
CA GLU A 57 15.76 -0.40 -5.11
C GLU A 57 15.19 -0.17 -6.51
N GLN A 58 15.03 -1.24 -7.30
CA GLN A 58 14.53 -1.12 -8.68
C GLN A 58 12.99 -1.10 -8.78
N TYR A 59 12.28 -1.29 -7.66
CA TYR A 59 10.83 -1.49 -7.64
C TYR A 59 10.04 -0.37 -8.35
N LEU A 60 10.32 0.89 -7.99
CA LEU A 60 9.62 2.05 -8.56
C LEU A 60 10.09 2.33 -9.98
N ASN A 61 11.40 2.23 -10.22
CA ASN A 61 12.01 2.43 -11.52
C ASN A 61 11.42 1.49 -12.58
N ARG A 62 11.16 0.22 -12.25
CA ARG A 62 10.50 -0.73 -13.18
C ARG A 62 9.09 -0.32 -13.57
N THR A 63 8.35 0.30 -12.64
CA THR A 63 7.02 0.83 -12.98
C THR A 63 7.16 1.97 -13.97
N GLU A 64 8.09 2.89 -13.73
CA GLU A 64 8.38 4.03 -14.60
C GLU A 64 8.88 3.61 -15.99
N CYS A 65 9.76 2.60 -16.10
CA CYS A 65 10.21 2.08 -17.39
C CYS A 65 9.08 1.54 -18.27
N VAL A 66 8.04 0.96 -17.67
CA VAL A 66 6.92 0.36 -18.40
C VAL A 66 5.81 1.39 -18.66
N ALA A 67 5.55 2.26 -17.69
CA ALA A 67 4.37 3.14 -17.69
C ALA A 67 4.69 4.62 -17.92
N GLY A 68 5.97 5.01 -17.94
CA GLY A 68 6.42 6.40 -18.00
C GLY A 68 6.28 7.18 -16.69
N VAL A 69 5.57 6.64 -15.70
CA VAL A 69 5.33 7.26 -14.39
C VAL A 69 5.23 6.20 -13.29
N GLN A 70 5.51 6.59 -12.05
CA GLN A 70 5.49 5.67 -10.91
C GLN A 70 4.10 5.52 -10.27
N ASP A 71 3.25 6.54 -10.32
CA ASP A 71 1.91 6.56 -9.72
C ASP A 71 1.02 7.58 -10.43
N MET A 72 -0.18 7.19 -10.87
CA MET A 72 -1.18 8.09 -11.47
C MET A 72 -2.37 8.35 -10.53
N ARG A 73 -2.32 7.86 -9.29
CA ARG A 73 -3.41 8.09 -8.35
C ARG A 73 -3.38 9.52 -7.84
N PHE A 74 -4.48 10.21 -8.04
CA PHE A 74 -4.78 11.42 -7.30
C PHE A 74 -5.32 11.03 -5.92
N GLN A 75 -4.46 11.10 -4.89
CA GLN A 75 -4.77 10.68 -3.52
C GLN A 75 -5.45 11.80 -2.73
N GLU A 76 -5.34 13.02 -3.22
CA GLU A 76 -5.93 14.25 -2.68
C GLU A 76 -7.46 14.15 -2.60
N LEU A 77 -8.09 13.38 -3.50
CA LEU A 77 -9.54 13.10 -3.50
C LEU A 77 -9.93 11.89 -2.64
N MET A 78 -8.99 11.21 -1.97
CA MET A 78 -9.34 10.10 -1.07
C MET A 78 -10.27 10.49 0.09
N PRO A 79 -10.13 11.68 0.71
CA PRO A 79 -11.00 12.08 1.81
C PRO A 79 -12.45 12.36 1.38
N ASP A 80 -12.74 12.55 0.10
CA ASP A 80 -14.04 13.00 -0.40
C ASP A 80 -15.21 12.15 0.08
N VAL A 81 -15.06 10.82 0.01
CA VAL A 81 -16.08 9.88 0.50
C VAL A 81 -16.26 9.96 2.02
N LEU A 82 -15.20 10.24 2.76
CA LEU A 82 -15.25 10.38 4.22
C LEU A 82 -15.96 11.69 4.60
N ASN A 83 -15.63 12.78 3.89
CA ASN A 83 -16.27 14.08 4.02
C ASN A 83 -17.75 14.01 3.64
N TRP A 84 -18.09 13.33 2.55
CA TRP A 84 -19.47 13.14 2.11
C TRP A 84 -20.31 12.40 3.16
N LEU A 85 -19.73 11.39 3.83
CA LEU A 85 -20.34 10.69 4.96
C LEU A 85 -20.35 11.50 6.27
N GLY A 86 -19.78 12.71 6.29
CA GLY A 86 -19.71 13.55 7.48
C GLY A 86 -18.71 13.08 8.54
N ILE A 87 -17.75 12.22 8.20
CA ILE A 87 -16.76 11.68 9.13
C ILE A 87 -15.80 12.79 9.55
N ARG A 88 -15.68 13.03 10.86
CA ARG A 88 -14.75 14.00 11.45
C ARG A 88 -13.60 13.37 12.22
N LYS A 89 -13.76 12.10 12.62
CA LYS A 89 -12.80 11.37 13.44
C LYS A 89 -12.74 9.91 13.04
N ILE A 90 -11.53 9.39 12.91
CA ILE A 90 -11.23 7.98 12.65
C ILE A 90 -10.41 7.46 13.83
N HIS A 91 -11.04 6.63 14.66
CA HIS A 91 -10.38 6.02 15.81
C HIS A 91 -9.25 5.07 15.38
N ARG A 92 -9.46 4.31 14.30
CA ARG A 92 -8.50 3.31 13.80
C ARG A 92 -8.45 3.35 12.29
N LEU A 93 -7.42 3.99 11.73
CA LEU A 93 -7.15 4.02 10.30
C LEU A 93 -6.29 2.81 9.93
N VAL A 94 -6.89 1.81 9.28
CA VAL A 94 -6.19 0.61 8.78
C VAL A 94 -5.49 0.92 7.45
N SER A 95 -4.40 1.69 7.51
CA SER A 95 -3.60 2.06 6.33
C SER A 95 -2.18 2.49 6.73
N MET A 96 -1.20 1.93 6.01
CA MET A 96 0.22 2.28 6.16
C MET A 96 0.69 3.41 5.23
N SER A 97 -0.13 3.86 4.27
CA SER A 97 0.30 4.90 3.31
C SER A 97 0.28 6.29 3.95
N ASN A 98 1.43 6.99 3.94
CA ASN A 98 1.51 8.39 4.39
C ASN A 98 0.69 9.32 3.50
N MET A 99 0.77 9.20 2.17
CA MET A 99 -0.05 10.00 1.24
C MET A 99 -1.55 9.99 1.60
N LYS A 100 -2.09 8.81 1.97
CA LYS A 100 -3.49 8.69 2.39
C LYS A 100 -3.74 9.36 3.73
N TYR A 101 -2.88 9.08 4.71
CA TYR A 101 -2.99 9.67 6.04
C TYR A 101 -2.94 11.20 5.96
N ASP A 102 -1.97 11.74 5.22
CA ASP A 102 -1.79 13.18 5.08
C ASP A 102 -2.95 13.83 4.33
N ALA A 103 -3.50 13.18 3.30
CA ALA A 103 -4.69 13.68 2.62
C ALA A 103 -5.90 13.74 3.57
N ILE A 104 -6.11 12.70 4.39
CA ILE A 104 -7.21 12.62 5.37
C ILE A 104 -7.07 13.71 6.44
N THR A 105 -5.87 13.86 7.02
CA THR A 105 -5.64 14.84 8.10
C THR A 105 -5.66 16.28 7.58
N ARG A 106 -5.12 16.55 6.39
CA ARG A 106 -5.25 17.87 5.73
C ARG A 106 -6.70 18.24 5.41
N ALA A 107 -7.57 17.26 5.18
CA ALA A 107 -9.00 17.48 5.02
C ALA A 107 -9.73 17.78 6.35
N GLY A 108 -9.01 17.86 7.47
CA GLY A 108 -9.57 18.19 8.79
C GLY A 108 -10.19 17.00 9.53
N ILE A 109 -9.89 15.77 9.11
CA ILE A 109 -10.36 14.56 9.78
C ILE A 109 -9.31 14.11 10.81
N GLU A 110 -9.69 14.04 12.08
CA GLU A 110 -8.83 13.54 13.15
C GLU A 110 -8.57 12.04 12.97
N VAL A 111 -7.31 11.60 13.03
CA VAL A 111 -6.94 10.19 13.04
C VAL A 111 -6.25 9.86 14.36
N VAL A 112 -6.88 9.04 15.20
CA VAL A 112 -6.38 8.70 16.54
C VAL A 112 -5.24 7.68 16.47
N GLN A 113 -5.45 6.59 15.71
CA GLN A 113 -4.49 5.51 15.59
C GLN A 113 -4.37 5.05 14.14
N ARG A 114 -3.14 4.84 13.67
CA ARG A 114 -2.85 4.10 12.44
C ARG A 114 -2.58 2.64 12.79
N VAL A 115 -3.26 1.72 12.11
CA VAL A 115 -3.16 0.28 12.33
C VAL A 115 -2.46 -0.36 11.15
N ASN A 116 -1.37 -1.08 11.44
CA ASN A 116 -0.60 -1.81 10.44
C ASN A 116 -1.18 -3.17 10.15
N ILE A 117 -0.86 -3.70 8.98
CA ILE A 117 -1.09 -5.12 8.70
C ILE A 117 -0.16 -5.96 9.60
N PRO A 118 -0.66 -7.06 10.20
CA PRO A 118 0.20 -8.00 10.92
C PRO A 118 1.22 -8.69 10.00
N ASP A 119 2.44 -8.90 10.49
CA ASP A 119 3.55 -9.45 9.69
C ASP A 119 3.22 -10.82 9.09
N HIS A 120 2.54 -11.69 9.85
CA HIS A 120 2.15 -13.03 9.39
C HIS A 120 1.13 -13.03 8.24
N MET A 121 0.48 -11.89 7.96
CA MET A 121 -0.42 -11.74 6.81
C MET A 121 0.30 -11.26 5.55
N ILE A 122 1.57 -10.85 5.65
CA ILE A 122 2.38 -10.40 4.52
C ILE A 122 2.97 -11.64 3.83
N PRO A 123 2.65 -11.90 2.55
CA PRO A 123 3.25 -13.00 1.81
C PRO A 123 4.77 -12.82 1.65
N ALA A 124 5.53 -13.91 1.64
CA ALA A 124 6.99 -13.84 1.45
C ALA A 124 7.38 -13.15 0.13
N ASP A 125 6.65 -13.39 -0.96
CA ASP A 125 6.89 -12.76 -2.28
C ASP A 125 6.58 -11.25 -2.32
N ALA A 126 5.97 -10.72 -1.25
CA ALA A 126 5.64 -9.32 -1.10
C ALA A 126 6.73 -8.51 -0.37
N GLN A 127 7.80 -9.14 0.13
CA GLN A 127 8.81 -8.46 0.94
C GLN A 127 9.49 -7.32 0.17
N VAL A 128 9.81 -7.52 -1.12
CA VAL A 128 10.36 -6.45 -1.99
C VAL A 128 9.41 -5.26 -2.10
N GLU A 129 8.11 -5.53 -2.25
CA GLU A 129 7.11 -4.46 -2.34
C GLU A 129 6.96 -3.73 -1.00
N MET A 130 7.09 -4.42 0.13
CA MET A 130 7.06 -3.81 1.46
C MET A 130 8.30 -2.96 1.69
N ASP A 131 9.50 -3.49 1.46
CA ASP A 131 10.77 -2.77 1.64
C ASP A 131 10.82 -1.49 0.78
N ALA A 132 10.41 -1.59 -0.49
CA ALA A 132 10.32 -0.44 -1.39
C ALA A 132 9.31 0.61 -0.91
N LYS A 133 8.17 0.18 -0.36
CA LYS A 133 7.15 1.09 0.17
C LYS A 133 7.60 1.76 1.45
N MET A 134 8.27 1.05 2.35
CA MET A 134 8.83 1.62 3.58
C MET A 134 9.87 2.68 3.25
N ALA A 135 10.79 2.40 2.32
CA ALA A 135 11.77 3.37 1.82
C ALA A 135 11.11 4.60 1.16
N ALA A 136 9.99 4.42 0.46
CA ALA A 136 9.21 5.50 -0.15
C ALA A 136 8.29 6.24 0.84
N GLY A 137 8.46 6.03 2.15
CA GLY A 137 7.70 6.74 3.19
C GLY A 137 6.35 6.12 3.52
N TYR A 138 6.23 4.80 3.59
CA TYR A 138 5.11 4.16 4.29
C TYR A 138 5.37 4.17 5.80
N PHE A 139 4.31 4.38 6.58
CA PHE A 139 4.37 4.34 8.03
C PHE A 139 4.76 2.95 8.51
N THR A 140 5.85 2.91 9.28
CA THR A 140 6.45 1.69 9.81
C THR A 140 6.88 1.99 11.25
N PRO A 141 6.46 1.18 12.24
CA PRO A 141 6.83 1.38 13.64
C PRO A 141 8.22 0.82 13.95
N GLY A 142 8.83 0.09 13.00
CA GLY A 142 10.16 -0.50 13.10
C GLY A 142 11.20 0.17 12.19
N ALA A 143 12.35 -0.48 12.04
CA ALA A 143 13.46 0.02 11.25
C ALA A 143 13.10 0.12 9.75
N VAL A 144 13.45 1.25 9.14
CA VAL A 144 13.39 1.42 7.68
C VAL A 144 14.61 0.70 7.08
N PRO A 145 14.45 -0.13 6.04
CA PRO A 145 15.58 -0.81 5.40
C PRO A 145 16.63 0.17 4.89
N ASP A 146 17.91 -0.14 5.10
CA ASP A 146 19.02 0.65 4.59
C ASP A 146 19.30 0.38 3.09
N ALA A 147 20.21 1.15 2.50
CA ALA A 147 20.54 1.04 1.08
C ALA A 147 21.09 -0.34 0.68
N GLU A 148 21.81 -1.02 1.57
CA GLU A 148 22.34 -2.36 1.28
C GLU A 148 21.22 -3.42 1.35
N GLU A 149 20.29 -3.25 2.27
CA GLU A 149 19.12 -4.11 2.43
C GLU A 149 18.14 -4.01 1.25
N LEU A 150 18.05 -2.84 0.62
CA LEU A 150 17.22 -2.59 -0.57
C LEU A 150 17.78 -3.22 -1.86
N LYS A 151 19.10 -3.47 -1.93
CA LYS A 151 19.77 -4.13 -3.06
C LYS A 151 19.62 -5.64 -3.06
N LYS A 152 19.27 -6.24 -1.91
CA LYS A 152 19.09 -7.69 -1.79
C LYS A 152 17.89 -8.16 -2.61
N ALA A 153 18.08 -9.19 -3.43
CA ALA A 153 17.00 -9.84 -4.15
C ALA A 153 16.17 -10.70 -3.18
N LYS A 154 14.89 -10.34 -3.00
CA LYS A 154 13.95 -11.01 -2.07
C LYS A 154 12.62 -11.37 -2.71
N GLY A 155 12.47 -11.04 -4.00
CA GLY A 155 11.17 -11.03 -4.68
C GLY A 155 10.97 -12.24 -5.58
N ARG A 156 10.21 -12.02 -6.65
CA ARG A 156 9.70 -13.12 -7.48
C ARG A 156 10.79 -13.72 -8.36
N GLY A 157 11.04 -15.02 -8.19
CA GLY A 157 11.84 -15.83 -9.11
C GLY A 157 11.03 -16.39 -10.28
N LEU A 158 11.74 -16.88 -11.29
CA LEU A 158 11.23 -17.86 -12.24
C LEU A 158 11.64 -19.23 -11.73
N ASP A 159 10.68 -20.11 -11.46
CA ASP A 159 10.97 -21.53 -11.44
C ASP A 159 11.22 -21.94 -12.89
N VAL A 160 12.43 -22.44 -13.17
CA VAL A 160 12.86 -22.89 -14.50
C VAL A 160 12.52 -24.36 -14.68
#